data_AF-A0A960W6T7-F1
#
_entry.id   AF-A0A960W6T7-F1
#
_cell.length_a   1.000
_cell.length_b   1.000
_cell.length_c   1.000
_cell.angle_alpha   90.00
_cell.angle_beta   90.00
_cell.angle_gamma   90.00
#
_symmetry.space_group_name_H-M   'P 1'
#
loop_
_entity.id
_entity.type
_entity.pdbx_description
1 polymer ?
#
loop_
_entity_poly.entity_id
_entity_poly.type
_entity_poly.pdbx_seq_one_letter_code
_entity_poly.pdbx_strand_id
1 'polypeptide(L)'
;LDSDYWYDIGSIGAYSSIHADFFNKTRMPVSSQTIKAEGYISLSDNVVLEDNVFLKNVIVWENAVIQSGSILENVIVRNDRVVQGTYKNTIL
;
A
#
# COMPACT_ATOMS: atom_id res chain seq x y z
N LEU A 1 28.90 25.79 14.21
CA LEU A 1 29.16 24.61 13.36
C LEU A 1 28.31 23.51 13.97
N ASP A 2 27.01 23.57 13.71
CA ASP A 2 26.04 22.64 14.27
C ASP A 2 26.07 21.37 13.43
N SER A 3 26.63 20.31 14.00
CA SER A 3 26.54 18.97 13.44
C SER A 3 25.15 18.42 13.75
N ASP A 4 24.18 18.72 12.89
CA ASP A 4 22.87 18.06 12.87
C ASP A 4 23.06 16.59 12.46
N TYR A 5 23.34 15.77 13.47
CA TYR A 5 23.58 14.35 13.37
C TYR A 5 22.23 13.63 13.26
N TRP A 6 21.99 12.95 12.14
CA TRP A 6 20.86 12.04 12.00
C TRP A 6 21.08 10.81 12.88
N TYR A 7 20.08 10.43 13.68
CA TYR A 7 20.03 9.17 14.42
C TYR A 7 19.03 8.23 13.75
N ASP A 8 19.47 7.02 13.42
CA ASP A 8 18.62 5.97 12.87
C ASP A 8 17.52 5.59 13.87
N ILE A 9 16.25 5.85 13.54
CA ILE A 9 15.13 5.20 14.21
C ILE A 9 15.01 3.78 13.68
N GLY A 10 15.64 2.86 14.42
CA GLY A 10 15.85 1.46 14.05
C GLY A 10 14.59 0.70 13.65
N SER A 11 14.52 0.33 12.37
CA SER A 11 13.60 -0.63 11.74
C SER A 11 12.09 -0.34 11.85
N ILE A 12 11.39 -0.64 10.76
CA ILE A 12 9.91 -0.57 10.67
C ILE A 12 9.21 -1.38 11.79
N GLY A 13 9.89 -2.40 12.33
CA GLY A 13 9.39 -3.25 13.41
C GLY A 13 9.27 -2.51 14.75
N ALA A 14 10.21 -1.62 15.08
CA ALA A 14 10.13 -0.83 16.31
C ALA A 14 8.99 0.19 16.25
N TYR A 15 8.80 0.82 15.08
CA TYR A 15 7.69 1.76 14.84
C TYR A 15 6.32 1.07 14.95
N SER A 16 6.20 -0.16 14.43
CA SER A 16 4.98 -0.97 14.49
C SER A 16 4.61 -1.39 15.92
N SER A 17 5.61 -1.61 16.79
CA SER A 17 5.39 -2.03 18.18
C SER A 17 4.89 -0.93 19.10
N ILE A 18 5.23 0.33 18.81
CA ILE A 18 4.91 1.51 19.64
C ILE A 18 3.51 2.08 19.30
N HIS A 19 3.01 1.82 18.09
CA HIS A 19 1.72 2.35 17.62
C HIS A 19 0.64 1.27 17.46
N ALA A 20 0.71 0.18 18.22
CA ALA A 20 -0.29 -0.89 18.21
C ALA A 20 -1.73 -0.39 18.40
N ASP A 21 -1.93 0.71 19.14
CA ASP A 21 -3.23 1.32 19.38
C ASP A 21 -3.83 2.03 18.14
N PHE A 22 -3.00 2.44 17.18
CA PHE A 22 -3.44 2.99 15.89
C PHE A 22 -4.04 1.90 14.98
N PHE A 23 -3.54 0.67 15.09
CA PHE A 23 -4.01 -0.47 14.31
C PHE A 23 -5.32 -1.08 14.85
N ASN A 24 -5.83 -0.58 15.97
CA ASN A 24 -6.96 -1.19 16.69
C ASN A 24 -8.32 -0.52 16.45
N LYS A 25 -8.49 0.27 15.39
CA LYS A 25 -9.82 0.79 15.03
C LYS A 25 -10.29 0.25 13.67
N THR A 26 -11.46 -0.38 13.75
CA THR A 26 -12.28 -1.00 12.69
C THR A 26 -11.76 -2.30 12.09
N ARG A 27 -12.22 -3.42 12.66
CA ARG A 27 -12.30 -4.72 11.97
C ARG A 27 -13.41 -4.63 10.93
N MET A 28 -13.06 -4.45 9.66
CA MET A 28 -13.98 -4.65 8.55
C MET A 28 -14.19 -6.16 8.33
N PRO A 29 -15.41 -6.61 7.96
CA PRO A 29 -15.64 -8.00 7.60
C PRO A 29 -14.81 -8.34 6.36
N VAL A 30 -13.83 -9.24 6.52
CA VAL A 30 -13.06 -9.80 5.41
C VAL A 30 -13.97 -10.79 4.68
N SER A 31 -14.72 -10.29 3.69
CA SER A 31 -15.10 -11.09 2.53
C SER A 31 -13.82 -11.69 1.94
N SER A 32 -13.86 -12.87 1.33
CA SER A 32 -12.72 -13.68 0.88
C SER A 32 -11.83 -13.02 -0.21
N GLN A 33 -11.28 -11.86 0.09
CA GLN A 33 -10.37 -11.06 -0.72
C GLN A 33 -8.98 -11.68 -0.60
N THR A 34 -8.61 -12.47 -1.59
CA THR A 34 -7.23 -12.96 -1.71
C THR A 34 -6.35 -11.84 -2.28
N ILE A 35 -6.12 -10.77 -1.51
CA ILE A 35 -5.15 -9.74 -1.88
C ILE A 35 -3.76 -10.24 -1.52
N LYS A 36 -2.85 -10.25 -2.48
CA LYS A 36 -1.45 -10.62 -2.28
C LYS A 36 -0.58 -9.38 -2.45
N ALA A 37 0.28 -9.14 -1.47
CA ALA A 37 1.16 -7.98 -1.41
C ALA A 37 2.60 -8.43 -1.12
N GLU A 38 3.55 -7.95 -1.90
CA GLU A 38 4.98 -8.23 -1.74
C GLU A 38 5.83 -6.95 -1.80
N GLY A 39 6.88 -6.88 -0.99
CA GLY A 39 7.80 -5.74 -1.02
C GLY A 39 7.18 -4.44 -0.51
N TYR A 40 7.48 -3.31 -1.15
CA TYR A 40 7.07 -2.00 -0.68
C TYR A 40 5.66 -1.63 -1.19
N ILE A 41 4.67 -1.54 -0.30
CA ILE A 41 3.30 -1.15 -0.65
C ILE A 41 2.91 0.09 0.14
N SER A 42 2.42 1.12 -0.56
CA SER A 42 1.86 2.33 0.03
C SER A 42 0.49 2.63 -0.59
N LEU A 43 -0.55 2.75 0.25
CA LEU A 43 -1.92 3.07 -0.16
C LEU A 43 -2.35 4.33 0.57
N SER A 44 -2.83 5.33 -0.17
CA SER A 44 -3.39 6.57 0.40
C SER A 44 -4.88 6.41 0.76
N ASP A 45 -5.52 7.52 1.11
CA ASP A 45 -6.91 7.54 1.56
C ASP A 45 -7.90 7.05 0.47
N ASN A 46 -8.94 6.35 0.91
CA ASN A 46 -10.05 5.86 0.05
C ASN A 46 -9.62 4.96 -1.12
N VAL A 47 -8.49 4.27 -1.02
CA VAL A 47 -8.11 3.25 -2.00
C VAL A 47 -8.98 2.00 -1.83
N VAL A 48 -9.50 1.49 -2.94
CA VAL A 48 -10.26 0.24 -2.99
C VAL A 48 -9.45 -0.81 -3.74
N LEU A 49 -9.21 -1.95 -3.09
CA LEU A 49 -8.67 -3.14 -3.73
C LEU A 49 -9.77 -4.19 -3.80
N GLU A 50 -10.08 -4.66 -5.00
CA GLU A 50 -11.05 -5.75 -5.19
C GLU A 50 -10.38 -7.14 -5.04
N ASP A 51 -11.13 -8.21 -5.33
CA ASP A 51 -10.71 -9.58 -5.07
C ASP A 51 -9.54 -10.03 -5.96
N ASN A 52 -8.66 -10.88 -5.44
CA ASN A 52 -7.57 -11.52 -6.20
C ASN A 52 -6.54 -10.56 -6.82
N VAL A 53 -6.34 -9.39 -6.22
CA VAL A 53 -5.31 -8.42 -6.65
C VAL A 53 -3.93 -8.85 -6.15
N PHE A 54 -2.91 -8.73 -7.02
CA PHE A 54 -1.50 -8.90 -6.69
C PHE A 54 -0.76 -7.56 -6.81
N LEU A 55 -0.10 -7.14 -5.74
CA LEU A 55 0.71 -5.92 -5.68
C LEU A 55 2.15 -6.28 -5.30
N LYS A 56 3.13 -5.74 -6.02
CA LYS A 56 4.55 -5.83 -5.68
C LYS A 56 5.26 -4.51 -5.91
N ASN A 57 5.81 -3.90 -4.86
CA ASN A 57 6.46 -2.58 -4.96
C ASN A 57 5.54 -1.51 -5.59
N VAL A 58 4.36 -1.27 -5.01
CA VAL A 58 3.30 -0.42 -5.57
C VAL A 58 2.97 0.76 -4.66
N ILE A 59 2.79 1.94 -5.25
CA ILE A 59 2.25 3.12 -4.59
C ILE A 59 0.89 3.43 -5.22
N VAL A 60 -0.15 3.58 -4.41
CA VAL A 60 -1.50 3.93 -4.85
C VAL A 60 -1.95 5.20 -4.12
N TRP A 61 -2.22 6.25 -4.88
CA TRP A 61 -2.71 7.55 -4.39
C TRP A 61 -4.22 7.55 -4.17
N GLU A 62 -4.76 8.67 -3.69
CA GLU A 62 -6.11 8.76 -3.12
C GLU A 62 -7.21 8.35 -4.11
N ASN A 63 -8.29 7.78 -3.58
CA ASN A 63 -9.52 7.44 -4.33
C ASN A 63 -9.31 6.49 -5.53
N ALA A 64 -8.18 5.80 -5.61
CA ALA A 64 -7.94 4.84 -6.68
C ALA A 64 -8.61 3.49 -6.40
N VAL A 65 -9.06 2.82 -7.46
CA VAL A 65 -9.71 1.51 -7.42
C VAL A 65 -8.88 0.52 -8.24
N ILE A 66 -8.39 -0.53 -7.61
CA ILE A 66 -7.69 -1.63 -8.27
C ILE A 66 -8.66 -2.80 -8.40
N GLN A 67 -9.07 -3.08 -9.63
CA GLN A 67 -10.11 -4.05 -9.92
C GLN A 67 -9.64 -5.49 -9.81
N SER A 68 -10.61 -6.39 -9.68
CA SER A 68 -10.40 -7.79 -9.37
C SER A 68 -9.45 -8.47 -10.35
N GLY A 69 -8.51 -9.27 -9.83
CA GLY A 69 -7.53 -10.00 -10.64
C GLY A 69 -6.37 -9.15 -11.20
N SER A 70 -6.27 -7.86 -10.85
CA SER A 70 -5.18 -7.01 -11.33
C SER A 70 -3.83 -7.38 -10.73
N ILE A 71 -2.76 -7.21 -11.52
CA ILE A 71 -1.38 -7.53 -11.15
C ILE A 71 -0.52 -6.30 -11.39
N LEU A 72 0.02 -5.72 -10.32
CA LEU A 72 0.81 -4.49 -10.36
C LEU A 72 2.21 -4.76 -9.79
N GLU A 73 3.25 -4.53 -10.59
CA GLU A 73 4.65 -4.71 -10.18
C GLU A 73 5.50 -3.47 -10.48
N ASN A 74 6.09 -2.83 -9.46
CA ASN A 74 6.84 -1.58 -9.59
C ASN A 74 5.98 -0.49 -10.27
N VAL A 75 4.77 -0.25 -9.75
CA VAL A 75 3.79 0.67 -10.34
C VAL A 75 3.43 1.79 -9.37
N ILE A 76 3.22 2.99 -9.90
CA ILE A 76 2.57 4.09 -9.17
C ILE A 76 1.21 4.35 -9.81
N VAL A 77 0.13 4.21 -9.05
CA VAL A 77 -1.25 4.52 -9.47
C VAL A 77 -1.63 5.87 -8.90
N ARG A 78 -1.86 6.87 -9.76
CA ARG A 78 -2.27 8.21 -9.35
C ARG A 78 -3.72 8.25 -8.86
N ASN A 79 -4.05 9.39 -8.27
CA ASN A 79 -5.34 9.67 -7.67
C ASN A 79 -6.50 9.55 -8.68
N ASP A 80 -7.65 9.14 -8.17
CA ASP A 80 -8.93 9.02 -8.90
C ASP A 80 -8.84 8.08 -10.14
N ARG A 81 -8.00 7.03 -10.06
CA ARG A 81 -7.79 6.06 -11.14
C ARG A 81 -8.54 4.77 -10.88
N VAL A 82 -9.14 4.20 -11.93
CA VAL A 82 -9.60 2.81 -11.93
C VAL A 82 -8.63 1.98 -12.78
N VAL A 83 -8.05 0.95 -12.19
CA VAL A 83 -7.02 0.12 -12.81
C VAL A 83 -7.50 -1.31 -12.93
N GLN A 84 -7.42 -1.86 -14.14
CA GLN A 84 -7.73 -3.27 -14.42
C GLN A 84 -6.66 -3.88 -15.32
N GLY A 85 -6.10 -5.01 -14.90
CA GLY A 85 -5.18 -5.80 -15.71
C GLY A 85 -3.77 -5.84 -15.13
N THR A 86 -2.79 -6.07 -16.02
CA THR A 86 -1.40 -6.31 -15.62
C THR A 86 -0.51 -5.15 -16.05
N TYR A 87 0.16 -4.52 -15.09
CA TYR A 87 1.06 -3.40 -15.34
C TYR A 87 2.39 -3.60 -14.62
N LYS A 88 3.49 -3.26 -15.30
CA LYS A 88 4.84 -3.37 -14.77
C LYS A 88 5.66 -2.14 -15.10
N ASN A 89 6.47 -1.67 -14.15
CA ASN A 89 7.44 -0.59 -14.33
C ASN A 89 6.84 0.68 -14.97
N THR A 90 5.68 1.10 -14.50
CA THR A 90 4.92 2.21 -15.12
C THR A 90 4.21 3.09 -14.10
N ILE A 91 3.72 4.22 -14.56
CA ILE A 91 2.92 5.17 -13.78
C ILE A 91 1.55 5.31 -14.47
N LEU A 92 0.47 5.10 -13.71
CA LEU A 92 -0.92 5.09 -14.18
C LEU A 92 -1.72 6.31 -13.70
#